data_AF-A0A2P8H1W3-F1
#
_entry.id   AF-A0A2P8H1W3-F1
#
_cell.length_a   1.000
_cell.length_b   1.000
_cell.length_c   1.000
_cell.angle_alpha   90.00
_cell.angle_beta   90.00
_cell.angle_gamma   90.00
#
_symmetry.space_group_name_H-M   'P 1'
#
loop_
_entity.id
_entity.type
_entity.pdbx_description
1 polymer ?
#
loop_
_entity_poly.entity_id
_entity_poly.type
_entity_poly.pdbx_seq_one_letter_code
_entity_poly.pdbx_strand_id
1 'polypeptide(L)' 'MKYGSKPTRESLSRIFKKEGGLVMLLTQMQNVQLTDLNGKKVSISDFRGKNTLIFMWASW' A
#
# COMPACT_ATOMS: atom_id res chain seq x y z
N MET A 1 -29.81 14.32 5.41
CA MET A 1 -28.47 13.97 4.87
C MET A 1 -28.51 14.09 3.36
N LYS A 2 -27.79 15.06 2.77
CA LYS A 2 -27.67 15.16 1.29
C LYS A 2 -26.55 14.22 0.85
N TYR A 3 -26.88 13.13 0.14
CA TYR A 3 -25.87 12.31 -0.53
C TYR A 3 -25.25 13.15 -1.66
N GLY A 4 -24.00 13.56 -1.47
CA GLY A 4 -23.26 14.36 -2.45
C GLY A 4 -23.09 13.61 -3.77
N SER A 5 -23.26 14.32 -4.89
CA SER A 5 -23.12 13.81 -6.25
C SER A 5 -21.80 13.05 -6.45
N LYS A 6 -21.85 11.91 -7.15
CA LYS A 6 -20.66 11.08 -7.41
C LYS A 6 -19.58 11.89 -8.16
N PRO A 7 -18.30 11.79 -7.78
CA PRO A 7 -17.22 12.54 -8.39
C PRO A 7 -17.00 12.11 -9.85
N THR A 8 -16.71 13.09 -10.72
CA THR A 8 -16.46 12.87 -12.15
C THR A 8 -15.09 12.23 -12.37
N ARG A 9 -14.91 11.56 -13.52
CA ARG A 9 -13.63 10.91 -13.90
C ARG A 9 -12.44 11.86 -13.88
N GLU A 10 -12.63 13.13 -14.25
CA GLU A 10 -11.56 14.14 -14.23
C GLU A 10 -11.23 14.66 -12.83
N SER A 11 -12.20 14.65 -11.92
CA SER A 11 -11.93 14.93 -10.51
C SER A 11 -11.18 13.77 -9.87
N LEU A 12 -11.55 12.53 -10.19
CA LEU A 12 -10.82 11.34 -9.73
C LEU A 12 -9.38 11.34 -10.23
N SER A 13 -9.14 11.56 -11.53
CA SER A 13 -7.78 11.57 -12.08
C SER A 13 -6.89 12.65 -11.45
N ARG A 14 -7.46 13.83 -11.15
CA ARG A 14 -6.74 14.90 -10.42
C ARG A 14 -6.45 14.54 -8.97
N ILE A 15 -7.39 13.92 -8.26
CA ILE A 15 -7.18 13.44 -6.89
C ILE A 15 -6.09 12.37 -6.88
N PHE A 16 -6.19 11.35 -7.73
CA PHE A 16 -5.19 10.28 -7.82
C PHE A 16 -3.79 10.78 -8.23
N LYS A 17 -3.71 11.80 -9.10
CA LYS A 17 -2.44 12.42 -9.48
C LYS A 17 -1.85 13.29 -8.36
N LYS A 18 -2.68 14.00 -7.60
CA LYS A 18 -2.28 14.85 -6.47
C LYS A 18 -1.81 14.04 -5.26
N GLU A 19 -2.46 12.90 -5.00
CA GLU A 19 -2.17 11.98 -3.88
C GLU A 19 -1.05 10.98 -4.20
N GLY A 20 -0.44 11.05 -5.39
CA GLY A 20 0.61 10.09 -5.82
C GLY A 20 0.11 8.65 -6.02
N GLY A 21 -1.20 8.41 -6.02
CA GLY A 21 -1.79 7.06 -6.05
C GLY A 21 -1.43 6.24 -7.30
N LEU A 22 -1.28 6.88 -8.46
CA LEU A 22 -0.83 6.20 -9.69
C LEU A 22 0.63 5.76 -9.63
N VAL A 23 1.49 6.51 -8.92
CA VAL A 23 2.89 6.13 -8.68
C VAL A 23 2.94 4.92 -7.75
N MET A 24 2.17 4.94 -6.66
CA MET A 24 2.13 3.81 -5.71
C MET A 24 1.61 2.49 -6.32
N LEU A 25 0.69 2.54 -7.28
CA LEU A 25 0.15 1.34 -7.94
C LEU A 25 1.12 0.68 -8.93
N LEU A 26 2.03 1.45 -9.54
CA LEU A 26 2.99 0.94 -10.54
C LEU A 26 4.40 0.72 -9.95
N THR A 27 4.63 1.17 -8.71
CA THR A 27 5.94 1.08 -8.07
C THR A 27 6.07 -0.21 -7.27
N GLN A 28 7.19 -0.92 -7.45
CA GLN A 28 7.52 -2.05 -6.58
C GLN A 28 7.65 -1.60 -5.13
N MET A 29 7.10 -2.37 -4.21
CA MET A 29 7.30 -2.14 -2.78
C MET A 29 8.80 -2.14 -2.45
N GLN A 30 9.22 -1.18 -1.63
CA GLN A 30 10.59 -1.12 -1.13
C GLN A 30 10.92 -2.38 -0.34
N ASN A 31 12.18 -2.82 -0.41
CA ASN A 31 12.63 -3.97 0.37
C ASN A 31 12.86 -3.56 1.83
N VAL A 32 11.82 -3.71 2.65
CA VAL A 32 11.88 -3.42 4.09
C VAL A 32 12.39 -4.63 4.85
N GLN A 33 13.25 -4.40 5.85
CA GLN A 33 13.69 -5.41 6.80
C GLN A 33 13.00 -5.23 8.15
N LEU A 34 12.50 -6.34 8.71
CA LEU A 34 11.86 -6.41 10.01
C LEU A 34 12.44 -7.58 10.80
N THR A 35 12.33 -7.51 12.12
CA THR A 35 12.64 -8.63 13.00
C THR A 35 11.37 -9.46 13.19
N ASP A 36 11.43 -10.76 12.95
CA ASP A 36 10.33 -11.67 13.21
C ASP A 36 10.17 -12.00 14.71
N LEU A 37 9.17 -12.81 15.06
CA LEU A 37 8.90 -13.20 16.44
C LEU A 37 10.02 -14.03 17.10
N ASN A 38 10.92 -14.60 16.30
CA ASN A 38 12.06 -15.39 16.76
C ASN A 38 13.37 -14.57 16.79
N GLY A 39 13.32 -13.26 16.52
CA GLY A 39 14.49 -12.41 16.46
C GLY A 39 15.26 -12.46 15.14
N LYS A 40 14.76 -13.18 14.13
CA LYS A 40 15.41 -13.28 12.82
C LYS A 40 15.08 -12.04 11.98
N LYS A 41 16.10 -11.46 11.35
CA LYS A 41 15.89 -10.43 10.31
C LYS A 41 15.28 -11.07 9.06
N VAL A 42 14.14 -10.56 8.63
CA VAL A 42 13.43 -10.96 7.42
C VAL A 42 13.18 -9.73 6.54
N SER A 43 13.16 -9.93 5.23
CA SER A 43 12.96 -8.89 4.23
C SER A 43 11.76 -9.20 3.34
N ILE A 44 11.17 -8.18 2.72
CA ILE A 44 10.11 -8.38 1.71
C ILE A 44 10.60 -9.25 0.55
N SER A 45 11.88 -9.15 0.17
CA SER A 45 12.47 -9.98 -0.89
C SER A 45 12.44 -11.48 -0.58
N ASP A 46 12.44 -11.89 0.69
CA ASP A 46 12.43 -13.31 1.06
C ASP A 46 11.09 -14.01 0.73
N PHE A 47 10.04 -13.22 0.47
CA PHE A 47 8.70 -13.70 0.14
C PHE A 47 8.35 -13.61 -1.36
N ARG A 48 9.29 -13.16 -2.20
CA ARG A 48 9.08 -13.12 -3.66
C ARG A 48 8.84 -14.52 -4.22
N GLY A 49 7.99 -14.61 -5.24
CA GLY A 49 7.57 -15.89 -5.82
C GLY A 49 6.49 -16.63 -5.03
N LYS A 50 6.03 -16.07 -3.90
CA LYS A 50 4.91 -16.60 -3.10
C LYS A 50 3.76 -15.58 -3.07
N ASN A 51 2.53 -16.08 -3.09
CA ASN A 51 1.35 -15.24 -2.84
C ASN A 51 1.37 -14.80 -1.37
N THR A 52 1.74 -13.54 -1.14
CA THR A 52 2.03 -13.02 0.20
C THR A 52 1.09 -11.86 0.52
N LEU A 53 0.39 -11.96 1.64
CA LEU A 53 -0.45 -10.89 2.17
C LEU A 53 0.35 -10.11 3.21
N ILE A 54 0.43 -8.78 3.04
CA ILE A 54 1.03 -7.89 4.03
C ILE A 54 -0.11 -7.24 4.81
N PHE A 55 -0.11 -7.43 6.13
CA PHE A 55 -1.09 -6.88 7.05
C PHE A 55 -0.37 -6.04 8.11
N MET A 56 -0.75 -4.77 8.22
CA MET A 56 -0.18 -3.83 9.19
C MET A 56 -1.21 -3.57 10.30
N TRP A 57 -0.80 -3.75 11.55
CA TRP A 57 -1.60 -3.48 12.72
C TRP A 57 -0.75 -2.85 13.82
N ALA A 58 -1.41 -2.17 14.74
CA ALA A 58 -0.80 -1.60 15.93
C ALA A 58 -1.81 -1.72 17.08
N SER A 59 -1.31 -1.85 18.32
CA SER A 59 -2.14 -2.04 19.51
C SER A 59 -2.63 -0.74 20.15
N TRP A 60 -2.23 0.41 19.59
CA TRP A 60 -2.60 1.73 20.09
C TRP A 60 -3.99 2.18 19.60
#